data_AF-A0A2I0IU37-F1
#
_entry.id   AF-A0A2I0IU37-F1
#
_cell.length_a   1.000
_cell.length_b   1.000
_cell.length_c   1.000
_cell.angle_alpha   90.00
_cell.angle_beta   90.00
_cell.angle_gamma   90.00
#
_symmetry.space_group_name_H-M   'P 1'
#
loop_
_entity.id
_entity.type
_entity.pdbx_description
1 polymer ?
#
loop_
_entity_poly.entity_id
_entity_poly.type
_entity_poly.pdbx_seq_one_letter_code
_entity_poly.pdbx_strand_id
1 'polypeptide(L)'
;MVLIHNRWDLEKVYAMLAEKGASKLFAEAGVSIPKEDRSSHNNPVAESSTRYCSICMESMPENHMTRMDCGHCFCNNCKKFSLRYLLVSSSFILVSFFDLWIRCLFTYACVGWTENFIISIRHGKSRRIRCMEHECNSICDDSIIRSLVRERDINLAEKFERFILESYIEDNKMVKWCPRIPPCGNAIRVEDEDDMIWEVECPCGCQFCFGCLSEPHSHCTCSMWEMWAKLCDKSGTSNWKKESTKPCPKCHKLTQNDDGCDIVVCFCGKKLSTMNGTLVEEEFLGWLHTLSTARRFLSHSYVLAFYLFGDTFRNEMSEVKRETWKNLYEYHQRQLAGHLERLSGLLTSEVSIDDPNSKRISIIDQSIITDSLCRNLYNFIKNDLFGSLKSGPLQIAPYRPGGPLRAILKGSITTDDSC
;
A
#
# COMPACT_ATOMS: atom_id res chain seq x y z
N MET A 1 19.07 -0.72 5.99
CA MET A 1 19.17 -0.25 7.40
C MET A 1 19.05 1.25 7.60
N VAL A 2 19.92 2.11 7.02
CA VAL A 2 19.86 3.58 7.24
C VAL A 2 18.53 4.19 6.80
N LEU A 3 18.02 3.80 5.61
CA LEU A 3 16.72 4.26 5.13
C LEU A 3 15.57 3.80 6.04
N ILE A 4 15.59 2.53 6.48
CA ILE A 4 14.61 2.00 7.44
C ILE A 4 14.66 2.79 8.76
N HIS A 5 15.85 3.15 9.25
CA HIS A 5 16.00 3.96 10.46
C HIS A 5 15.31 5.33 10.31
N ASN A 6 15.45 5.94 9.12
CA ASN A 6 14.90 7.24 8.79
C ASN A 6 13.53 7.18 8.09
N ARG A 7 12.80 6.07 8.19
CA ARG A 7 11.45 5.90 7.60
C ARG A 7 11.41 6.22 6.10
N TRP A 8 12.47 5.88 5.39
CA TRP A 8 12.62 6.10 3.94
C TRP A 8 12.56 7.56 3.48
N ASP A 9 12.76 8.51 4.41
CA ASP A 9 12.92 9.93 4.12
C ASP A 9 14.32 10.21 3.55
N LEU A 10 14.40 10.29 2.21
CA LEU A 10 15.66 10.51 1.50
C LEU A 10 16.22 11.91 1.76
N GLU A 11 15.38 12.94 1.82
CA GLU A 11 15.82 14.31 2.06
C GLU A 11 16.46 14.46 3.43
N LYS A 12 15.83 13.88 4.46
CA LYS A 12 16.40 13.84 5.80
C LYS A 12 17.75 13.12 5.82
N VAL A 13 17.88 12.00 5.10
CA VAL A 13 19.15 11.27 5.01
C VAL A 13 20.22 12.09 4.32
N TYR A 14 19.89 12.77 3.21
CA TYR A 14 20.82 13.67 2.52
C TYR A 14 21.24 14.85 3.40
N ALA A 15 20.30 15.48 4.11
CA ALA A 15 20.58 16.56 5.06
C ALA A 15 21.51 16.09 6.18
N MET A 16 21.21 14.96 6.81
CA MET A 16 22.07 14.38 7.86
C MET A 16 23.45 13.99 7.34
N LEU A 17 23.54 13.46 6.11
CA LEU A 17 24.81 13.12 5.47
C LEU A 17 25.65 14.38 5.23
N ALA A 18 25.03 15.46 4.75
CA ALA A 18 25.69 16.74 4.50
C ALA A 18 26.15 17.42 5.80
N GLU A 19 25.35 17.39 6.86
CA GLU A 19 25.65 18.06 8.13
C GLU A 19 26.61 17.28 9.03
N LYS A 20 26.38 15.98 9.21
CA LYS A 20 27.05 15.15 10.23
C LYS A 20 28.08 14.18 9.64
N GLY A 21 28.07 13.99 8.32
CA GLY A 21 28.91 13.01 7.63
C GLY A 21 28.44 11.56 7.79
N ALA A 22 28.99 10.69 6.93
CA ALA A 22 28.61 9.28 6.85
C ALA A 22 28.74 8.52 8.18
N SER A 23 29.86 8.69 8.89
CA SER A 23 30.16 7.91 10.10
C SER A 23 29.13 8.09 11.22
N LYS A 24 28.65 9.32 11.45
CA LYS A 24 27.61 9.57 12.45
C LYS A 24 26.25 9.04 11.99
N LEU A 25 25.92 9.20 10.70
CA LEU A 25 24.68 8.67 10.12
C LEU A 25 24.58 7.14 10.27
N PHE A 26 25.66 6.42 9.97
CA PHE A 26 25.71 4.96 10.12
C PHE A 26 25.65 4.53 11.59
N ALA A 27 26.38 5.20 12.48
CA ALA A 27 26.36 4.91 13.91
C ALA A 27 24.97 5.14 14.55
N GLU A 28 24.30 6.24 14.22
CA GLU A 28 22.92 6.52 14.67
C GLU A 28 21.93 5.46 14.15
N ALA A 29 22.18 4.90 12.97
CA ALA A 29 21.41 3.79 12.41
C ALA A 29 21.79 2.42 12.98
N GLY A 30 22.80 2.32 13.85
CA GLY A 30 23.30 1.05 14.38
C GLY A 30 24.00 0.17 13.34
N VAL A 31 24.54 0.78 12.29
CA VAL A 31 25.24 0.12 11.18
C VAL A 31 26.73 0.45 11.30
N SER A 32 27.58 -0.56 11.27
CA SER A 32 29.04 -0.36 11.17
C SER A 32 29.45 -0.09 9.74
N ILE A 33 30.36 0.86 9.53
CA ILE A 33 30.98 1.08 8.21
C ILE A 33 31.95 -0.08 7.96
N PRO A 34 31.83 -0.80 6.82
CA PRO A 34 32.83 -1.79 6.44
C PRO A 34 34.20 -1.12 6.35
N LYS A 35 35.20 -1.63 7.07
CA LYS A 35 36.58 -1.21 6.85
C LYS A 35 36.98 -1.77 5.48
N GLU A 36 37.50 -0.95 4.58
CA GLU A 36 38.17 -1.45 3.38
C GLU A 36 39.36 -2.30 3.83
N ASP A 37 39.25 -3.62 3.72
CA ASP A 37 40.36 -4.53 4.01
C ASP A 37 41.42 -4.40 2.90
N ARG A 38 42.28 -3.38 3.01
CA ARG A 38 43.58 -3.37 2.34
C ARG A 38 44.59 -4.14 3.19
N SER A 39 44.58 -5.46 3.08
CA SER A 39 45.80 -6.26 3.26
C SER A 39 45.58 -7.69 2.79
N SER A 40 46.09 -7.96 1.60
CA SER A 40 46.45 -9.27 1.09
C SER A 40 47.49 -9.93 2.00
N HIS A 41 47.10 -10.98 2.71
CA HIS A 41 48.04 -12.00 3.19
C HIS A 41 47.61 -13.35 2.63
N ASN A 42 48.23 -13.68 1.48
CA ASN A 42 48.33 -15.05 1.00
C ASN A 42 49.14 -15.85 2.02
N ASN A 43 48.47 -16.65 2.84
CA ASN A 43 49.10 -17.77 3.54
C ASN A 43 48.45 -19.08 3.09
N PRO A 44 49.23 -20.17 2.94
CA PRO A 44 48.72 -21.42 2.44
C PRO A 44 47.70 -22.02 3.41
N VAL A 45 46.66 -22.59 2.84
CA VAL A 45 45.61 -23.36 3.52
C VAL A 45 46.24 -24.48 4.34
N ALA A 46 46.08 -24.42 5.67
CA ALA A 46 46.19 -25.58 6.53
C ALA A 46 45.34 -25.40 7.80
N GLU A 47 44.59 -26.46 8.10
CA GLU A 47 43.87 -26.77 9.33
C GLU A 47 42.59 -25.98 9.64
N SER A 48 41.55 -26.72 10.01
CA SER A 48 40.23 -26.20 10.35
C SER A 48 40.34 -25.13 11.45
N SER A 49 40.25 -23.87 11.06
CA SER A 49 40.16 -22.73 11.97
C SER A 49 38.92 -22.94 12.84
N THR A 50 39.14 -23.26 14.11
CA THR A 50 38.08 -23.29 15.12
C THR A 50 38.04 -21.95 15.84
N ARG A 51 36.84 -21.47 16.16
CA ARG A 51 36.63 -20.24 16.91
C ARG A 51 35.82 -20.50 18.17
N TYR A 52 36.08 -19.71 19.20
CA TYR A 52 35.43 -19.85 20.49
C TYR A 52 34.11 -19.09 20.55
N CYS A 53 33.03 -19.75 20.99
CA CYS A 53 31.73 -19.14 21.22
C CYS A 53 31.52 -18.85 22.71
N SER A 54 31.34 -17.58 23.08
CA SER A 54 31.11 -17.16 24.47
C SER A 54 29.73 -17.56 25.04
N ILE A 55 28.79 -17.99 24.19
CA ILE A 55 27.43 -18.40 24.61
C ILE A 55 27.39 -19.87 25.06
N CYS A 56 27.95 -20.81 24.28
CA CYS A 56 28.06 -22.22 24.69
C CYS A 56 29.38 -22.58 25.38
N MET A 57 30.38 -21.69 25.34
CA MET A 57 31.73 -21.91 25.83
C MET A 57 32.49 -23.03 25.10
N GLU A 58 32.17 -23.27 23.82
CA GLU A 58 32.79 -24.31 22.98
C GLU A 58 33.51 -23.71 21.77
N SER A 59 34.53 -24.41 21.30
CA SER A 59 35.22 -24.09 20.05
C SER A 59 34.58 -24.83 18.88
N MET A 60 34.12 -24.11 17.87
CA MET A 60 33.43 -24.67 16.71
C MET A 60 34.16 -24.32 15.41
N PRO A 61 34.04 -25.14 14.36
CA PRO A 61 34.58 -24.79 13.06
C PRO A 61 33.89 -23.55 12.48
N GLU A 62 34.61 -22.80 11.64
CA GLU A 62 34.12 -21.53 11.07
C GLU A 62 32.77 -21.66 10.33
N ASN A 63 32.48 -22.79 9.67
CA ASN A 63 31.20 -23.01 8.97
C ASN A 63 29.98 -23.13 9.90
N HIS A 64 30.18 -23.29 11.21
CA HIS A 64 29.12 -23.37 12.22
C HIS A 64 28.96 -22.08 13.02
N MET A 65 29.74 -21.04 12.70
CA MET A 65 29.73 -19.77 13.40
C MET A 65 29.54 -18.61 12.44
N THR A 66 28.72 -17.64 12.83
CA THR A 66 28.52 -16.41 12.06
C THR A 66 29.10 -15.24 12.84
N ARG A 67 29.96 -14.48 12.18
CA ARG A 67 30.48 -13.19 12.65
C ARG A 67 29.62 -12.07 12.06
N MET A 68 29.19 -11.14 12.91
CA MET A 68 28.50 -9.92 12.49
C MET A 68 29.49 -8.79 12.20
N ASP A 69 29.03 -7.71 11.58
CA ASP A 69 29.86 -6.56 11.24
C ASP A 69 30.46 -5.84 12.46
N CYS A 70 29.82 -5.97 13.63
CA CYS A 70 30.39 -5.53 14.91
C CYS A 70 31.57 -6.37 15.40
N GLY A 71 31.95 -7.44 14.69
CA GLY A 71 33.06 -8.34 15.02
C GLY A 71 32.69 -9.52 15.93
N HIS A 72 31.55 -9.45 16.62
CA HIS A 72 31.07 -10.53 17.49
C HIS A 72 30.68 -11.78 16.70
N CYS A 73 31.05 -12.95 17.21
CA CYS A 73 30.91 -14.23 16.51
C CYS A 73 30.36 -15.29 17.45
N PHE A 74 29.27 -15.95 17.03
CA PHE A 74 28.60 -16.98 17.82
C PHE A 74 28.17 -18.15 16.93
N CYS A 75 27.87 -19.28 17.56
CA CYS A 75 27.35 -20.45 16.88
C CYS A 75 25.99 -20.16 16.21
N ASN A 76 25.81 -20.67 14.99
CA ASN A 76 24.53 -20.60 14.27
C ASN A 76 23.46 -21.39 15.06
N ASN A 77 23.83 -22.61 15.45
CA ASN A 77 23.00 -23.54 16.20
C ASN A 77 23.67 -23.91 17.52
N CYS A 78 23.69 -22.96 18.47
CA CYS A 78 24.25 -23.16 19.79
C CYS A 78 23.48 -24.27 20.53
N LYS A 79 24.04 -25.49 20.59
CA LYS A 79 23.40 -26.64 21.26
C LYS A 79 24.15 -26.93 22.55
N LYS A 80 23.65 -26.46 23.70
CA LYS A 80 24.03 -27.09 24.97
C LYS A 80 23.13 -28.30 25.17
N PHE A 81 23.63 -29.48 24.83
CA PHE A 81 23.05 -30.75 25.29
C PHE A 81 24.13 -31.56 25.97
N SER A 82 24.58 -31.10 27.15
CA SER A 82 25.45 -31.93 27.99
C SER A 82 24.60 -32.78 28.93
N LEU A 83 24.08 -33.87 28.38
CA LEU A 83 23.65 -35.06 29.14
C LEU A 83 24.81 -36.08 29.17
N ARG A 84 26.03 -35.63 29.46
CA ARG A 84 27.22 -36.51 29.52
C ARG A 84 27.87 -36.67 30.90
N TYR A 85 27.25 -36.16 31.97
CA TYR A 85 27.86 -36.18 33.32
C TYR A 85 26.94 -36.66 34.46
N LEU A 86 25.99 -37.58 34.23
CA LEU A 86 25.19 -38.20 35.31
C LEU A 86 25.07 -39.73 35.21
N LEU A 87 26.11 -40.43 34.74
CA LEU A 87 26.25 -41.88 34.92
C LEU A 87 27.66 -42.29 35.37
N VAL A 88 28.27 -41.56 36.31
CA VAL A 88 29.38 -42.12 37.09
C VAL A 88 29.16 -41.79 38.56
N SER A 89 28.57 -42.77 39.23
CA SER A 89 28.70 -43.15 40.65
C SER A 89 27.34 -43.26 41.33
N SER A 90 26.72 -44.43 41.16
CA SER A 90 25.84 -44.99 42.18
C SER A 90 26.56 -44.94 43.52
N SER A 91 26.09 -44.09 44.45
CA SER A 91 25.88 -44.38 45.88
C SER A 91 25.56 -43.09 46.64
N PHE A 92 24.58 -43.19 47.55
CA PHE A 92 24.21 -42.24 48.62
C PHE A 92 23.24 -41.08 48.31
N ILE A 93 21.95 -41.42 48.46
CA ILE A 93 20.85 -40.72 49.15
C ILE A 93 21.14 -39.28 49.63
N LEU A 94 20.35 -38.31 49.15
CA LEU A 94 19.51 -37.41 49.97
C LEU A 94 18.42 -36.76 49.11
N VAL A 95 17.23 -37.36 49.15
CA VAL A 95 16.01 -36.93 48.47
C VAL A 95 15.39 -35.77 49.24
N SER A 96 15.90 -34.56 49.06
CA SER A 96 15.19 -33.30 49.45
C SER A 96 15.72 -32.04 48.74
N PHE A 97 16.92 -32.07 48.15
CA PHE A 97 17.48 -30.93 47.39
C PHE A 97 17.50 -31.17 45.86
N PHE A 98 17.12 -32.37 45.41
CA PHE A 98 17.18 -32.77 44.00
C PHE A 98 16.17 -32.04 43.11
N ASP A 99 15.00 -31.64 43.63
CA ASP A 99 13.96 -30.99 42.83
C ASP A 99 14.25 -29.52 42.51
N LEU A 100 15.02 -28.82 43.36
CA LEU A 100 15.47 -27.45 43.07
C LEU A 100 16.71 -27.44 42.17
N TRP A 101 17.56 -28.47 42.25
CA TRP A 101 18.76 -28.58 41.41
C TRP A 101 18.42 -29.02 39.98
N ILE A 102 17.45 -29.94 39.79
CA ILE A 102 16.98 -30.35 38.46
C ILE A 102 16.18 -29.22 37.76
N ARG A 103 15.45 -28.36 38.49
CA ARG A 103 14.80 -27.18 37.89
C ARG A 103 15.80 -26.13 37.39
N CYS A 104 16.98 -26.01 38.02
CA CYS A 104 18.06 -25.14 37.53
C CYS A 104 18.87 -25.73 36.36
N LEU A 105 19.04 -27.06 36.30
CA LEU A 105 19.76 -27.73 35.20
C LEU A 105 18.98 -27.73 33.86
N PHE A 106 17.68 -27.42 33.87
CA PHE A 106 16.82 -27.48 32.69
C PHE A 106 16.52 -26.14 31.99
N THR A 107 17.06 -25.00 32.44
CA THR A 107 16.54 -23.67 32.02
C THR A 107 17.58 -22.64 31.57
N TYR A 108 18.70 -23.06 30.98
CA TYR A 108 19.50 -22.16 30.14
C TYR A 108 19.78 -22.83 28.79
N ALA A 109 18.75 -22.88 27.95
CA ALA A 109 18.95 -23.20 26.53
C ALA A 109 19.87 -22.13 25.94
N CYS A 110 21.09 -22.51 25.54
CA CYS A 110 21.95 -21.61 24.79
C CYS A 110 21.25 -21.22 23.48
N VAL A 111 21.07 -19.93 23.25
CA VAL A 111 20.43 -19.42 22.04
C VAL A 111 21.53 -19.09 21.04
N GLY A 112 21.59 -19.85 19.94
CA GLY A 112 22.44 -19.49 18.79
C GLY A 112 21.79 -18.42 17.92
N TRP A 113 22.52 -17.94 16.92
CA TRP A 113 22.01 -16.93 15.98
C TRP A 113 20.65 -17.31 15.38
N THR A 114 20.53 -18.56 14.91
CA THR A 114 19.31 -19.04 14.25
C THR A 114 18.11 -18.98 15.19
N GLU A 115 18.25 -19.43 16.45
CA GLU A 115 17.16 -19.39 17.42
C GLU A 115 16.81 -17.95 17.84
N ASN A 116 17.81 -17.08 18.03
CA ASN A 116 17.60 -15.68 18.35
C ASN A 116 16.78 -14.96 17.25
N PHE A 117 17.11 -15.22 15.99
CA PHE A 117 16.39 -14.66 14.86
C PHE A 117 14.97 -15.19 14.76
N ILE A 118 14.78 -16.50 14.91
CA ILE A 118 13.45 -17.13 14.91
C ILE A 118 12.56 -16.55 16.01
N ILE A 119 13.08 -16.45 17.24
CA ILE A 119 12.38 -15.86 18.37
C ILE A 119 12.04 -14.41 18.06
N SER A 120 12.98 -13.62 17.56
CA SER A 120 12.76 -12.20 17.23
C SER A 120 11.65 -12.03 16.18
N ILE A 121 11.68 -12.80 15.09
CA ILE A 121 10.68 -12.74 14.02
C ILE A 121 9.30 -13.21 14.51
N ARG A 122 9.25 -14.25 15.35
CA ARG A 122 7.99 -14.73 15.96
C ARG A 122 7.35 -13.69 16.88
N HIS A 123 8.15 -12.93 17.61
CA HIS A 123 7.69 -11.79 18.42
C HIS A 123 7.36 -10.54 17.58
N GLY A 124 7.33 -10.64 16.25
CA GLY A 124 6.98 -9.53 15.36
C GLY A 124 8.10 -8.51 15.17
N LYS A 125 9.32 -8.79 15.65
CA LYS A 125 10.48 -7.94 15.38
C LYS A 125 11.07 -8.31 14.02
N SER A 126 10.72 -7.55 12.99
CA SER A 126 11.33 -7.60 11.67
C SER A 126 12.39 -6.54 11.44
N ARG A 127 12.37 -5.47 12.24
CA ARG A 127 13.26 -4.31 12.11
C ARG A 127 14.28 -4.32 13.26
N ARG A 128 15.52 -3.93 12.98
CA ARG A 128 16.55 -3.64 14.00
C ARG A 128 16.85 -4.81 14.94
N ILE A 129 16.91 -6.04 14.43
CA ILE A 129 17.36 -7.18 15.22
C ILE A 129 18.82 -6.92 15.61
N ARG A 130 19.09 -6.78 16.91
CA ARG A 130 20.42 -6.41 17.41
C ARG A 130 21.30 -7.63 17.65
N CYS A 131 22.60 -7.38 17.73
CA CYS A 131 23.58 -8.34 18.18
C CYS A 131 23.21 -8.92 19.57
N MET A 132 23.57 -10.18 19.81
CA MET A 132 23.32 -10.86 21.09
C MET A 132 24.32 -10.46 22.20
N GLU A 133 25.42 -9.78 21.85
CA GLU A 133 26.43 -9.35 22.82
C GLU A 133 25.91 -8.24 23.73
N HIS A 134 26.33 -8.26 24.99
CA HIS A 134 25.96 -7.24 25.97
C HIS A 134 26.43 -5.84 25.51
N GLU A 135 25.56 -4.83 25.67
CA GLU A 135 25.83 -3.44 25.26
C GLU A 135 26.13 -3.21 23.76
N CYS A 136 25.99 -4.23 22.91
CA CYS A 136 26.17 -4.09 21.48
C CYS A 136 24.88 -3.59 20.80
N ASN A 137 24.92 -2.36 20.29
CA ASN A 137 23.79 -1.75 19.57
C ASN A 137 23.80 -1.99 18.04
N SER A 138 24.73 -2.81 17.56
CA SER A 138 24.81 -3.15 16.13
C SER A 138 23.58 -3.92 15.68
N ILE A 139 23.01 -3.52 14.55
CA ILE A 139 21.94 -4.24 13.87
C ILE A 139 22.56 -5.38 13.04
N CYS A 140 21.93 -6.55 13.05
CA CYS A 140 22.34 -7.69 12.23
C CYS A 140 21.89 -7.48 10.77
N ASP A 141 22.72 -7.90 9.82
CA ASP A 141 22.42 -7.79 8.40
C ASP A 141 21.23 -8.72 8.00
N ASP A 142 20.28 -8.18 7.22
CA ASP A 142 19.09 -8.89 6.78
C ASP A 142 19.42 -10.14 5.95
N SER A 143 20.51 -10.12 5.18
CA SER A 143 20.97 -11.26 4.37
C SER A 143 21.42 -12.43 5.24
N ILE A 144 22.09 -12.14 6.36
CA ILE A 144 22.53 -13.15 7.33
C ILE A 144 21.32 -13.69 8.11
N ILE A 145 20.39 -12.83 8.50
CA ILE A 145 19.15 -13.26 9.16
C ILE A 145 18.38 -14.20 8.21
N ARG A 146 18.24 -13.81 6.94
CA ARG A 146 17.55 -14.59 5.92
C ARG A 146 18.21 -15.96 5.70
N SER A 147 19.53 -16.02 5.55
CA SER A 147 20.22 -17.29 5.29
C SER A 147 20.04 -18.28 6.45
N LEU A 148 20.29 -17.84 7.68
CA LEU A 148 20.21 -18.69 8.87
C LEU A 148 18.78 -19.14 9.20
N VAL A 149 17.78 -18.27 9.02
CA VAL A 149 16.37 -18.64 9.25
C VAL A 149 15.87 -19.58 8.15
N ARG A 150 16.25 -19.34 6.90
CA ARG A 150 15.81 -20.17 5.75
C ARG A 150 16.31 -21.62 5.84
N GLU A 151 17.51 -21.84 6.38
CA GLU A 151 18.04 -23.19 6.63
C GLU A 151 17.16 -24.02 7.58
N ARG A 152 16.41 -23.36 8.48
CA ARG A 152 15.61 -24.02 9.51
C ARG A 152 14.10 -23.96 9.28
N ASP A 153 13.58 -22.83 8.82
CA ASP A 153 12.15 -22.58 8.62
C ASP A 153 11.94 -21.63 7.43
N ILE A 154 11.65 -22.23 6.26
CA ILE A 154 11.43 -21.51 5.00
C ILE A 154 10.24 -20.57 5.10
N ASN A 155 9.14 -21.00 5.74
CA ASN A 155 7.92 -20.19 5.88
C ASN A 155 8.18 -18.95 6.76
N LEU A 156 9.00 -19.10 7.80
CA LEU A 156 9.37 -17.99 8.67
C LEU A 156 10.30 -17.01 7.97
N ALA A 157 11.20 -17.49 7.11
CA ALA A 157 12.03 -16.62 6.27
C ALA A 157 11.17 -15.81 5.28
N GLU A 158 10.18 -16.41 4.63
CA GLU A 158 9.22 -15.68 3.78
C GLU A 158 8.38 -14.68 4.58
N LYS A 159 7.99 -15.03 5.81
CA LYS A 159 7.32 -14.11 6.72
C LYS A 159 8.20 -12.91 7.09
N PHE A 160 9.49 -13.13 7.31
CA PHE A 160 10.47 -12.06 7.57
C PHE A 160 10.60 -11.10 6.38
N GLU A 161 10.75 -11.64 5.17
CA GLU A 161 10.78 -10.86 3.92
C GLU A 161 9.53 -10.00 3.77
N ARG A 162 8.35 -10.60 3.99
CA ARG A 162 7.09 -9.86 3.97
C ARG A 162 7.07 -8.74 5.00
N PHE A 163 7.55 -8.97 6.23
CA PHE A 163 7.59 -7.92 7.25
C PHE A 163 8.55 -6.78 6.92
N ILE A 164 9.68 -7.04 6.24
CA ILE A 164 10.56 -5.99 5.73
C ILE A 164 9.83 -5.17 4.65
N LEU A 165 9.14 -5.85 3.73
CA LEU A 165 8.38 -5.17 2.68
C LEU A 165 7.21 -4.35 3.23
N GLU A 166 6.46 -4.89 4.18
CA GLU A 166 5.38 -4.17 4.89
C GLU A 166 5.94 -2.94 5.60
N SER A 167 7.10 -3.05 6.25
CA SER A 167 7.79 -1.89 6.82
C SER A 167 8.11 -0.81 5.81
N TYR A 168 8.56 -1.18 4.61
CA TYR A 168 8.86 -0.21 3.57
C TYR A 168 7.60 0.56 3.16
N ILE A 169 6.49 -0.14 2.99
CA ILE A 169 5.25 0.45 2.46
C ILE A 169 4.49 1.24 3.53
N GLU A 170 4.52 0.82 4.79
CA GLU A 170 3.91 1.54 5.90
C GLU A 170 4.62 2.87 6.19
N ASP A 171 5.95 2.85 6.20
CA ASP A 171 6.76 4.03 6.56
C ASP A 171 6.91 5.02 5.40
N ASN A 172 6.75 4.57 4.15
CA ASN A 172 6.93 5.40 2.96
C ASN A 172 5.60 6.04 2.50
N LYS A 173 5.50 7.37 2.60
CA LYS A 173 4.33 8.13 2.12
C LYS A 173 4.08 7.98 0.62
N MET A 174 5.12 7.71 -0.17
CA MET A 174 5.08 7.60 -1.63
C MET A 174 4.69 6.20 -2.12
N VAL A 175 4.48 5.23 -1.23
CA VAL A 175 4.12 3.87 -1.61
C VAL A 175 2.91 3.40 -0.80
N LYS A 176 1.90 2.84 -1.48
CA LYS A 176 0.70 2.27 -0.82
C LYS A 176 0.32 0.94 -1.43
N TRP A 177 -0.16 0.02 -0.59
CA TRP A 177 -0.77 -1.22 -1.05
C TRP A 177 -2.09 -0.94 -1.78
N CYS A 178 -2.36 -1.72 -2.82
CA CYS A 178 -3.68 -1.72 -3.43
C CYS A 178 -4.71 -2.27 -2.42
N PRO A 179 -5.81 -1.54 -2.11
CA PRO A 179 -6.79 -1.91 -1.08
C PRO A 179 -7.73 -3.05 -1.50
N ARG A 180 -7.49 -3.68 -2.66
CA ARG A 180 -8.36 -4.72 -3.20
C ARG A 180 -8.46 -5.92 -2.25
N ILE A 181 -9.69 -6.39 -2.06
CA ILE A 181 -10.00 -7.63 -1.34
C ILE A 181 -10.60 -8.63 -2.34
N PRO A 182 -10.04 -9.85 -2.50
CA PRO A 182 -8.81 -10.36 -1.89
C PRO A 182 -7.55 -9.61 -2.40
N PRO A 183 -6.45 -9.59 -1.62
CA PRO A 183 -5.23 -8.85 -1.97
C PRO A 183 -4.68 -9.25 -3.34
N CYS A 184 -4.39 -8.26 -4.18
CA CYS A 184 -3.78 -8.50 -5.49
C CYS A 184 -2.25 -8.59 -5.46
N GLY A 185 -1.61 -8.25 -4.32
CA GLY A 185 -0.16 -8.26 -4.16
C GLY A 185 0.59 -7.07 -4.80
N ASN A 186 -0.13 -6.12 -5.40
CA ASN A 186 0.48 -4.93 -6.00
C ASN A 186 0.55 -3.77 -5.00
N ALA A 187 1.70 -3.09 -4.98
CA ALA A 187 1.88 -1.79 -4.34
C ALA A 187 2.08 -0.71 -5.42
N ILE A 188 1.53 0.48 -5.21
CA ILE A 188 1.64 1.62 -6.11
C ILE A 188 2.64 2.60 -5.51
N ARG A 189 3.59 3.06 -6.32
CA ARG A 189 4.58 4.08 -5.96
C ARG A 189 4.36 5.32 -6.80
N VAL A 190 4.33 6.48 -6.15
CA VAL A 190 4.37 7.81 -6.78
C VAL A 190 5.83 8.29 -6.82
N GLU A 191 6.21 8.97 -7.89
CA GLU A 191 7.60 9.43 -8.09
C GLU A 191 7.84 10.82 -7.48
N ASP A 192 6.93 11.76 -7.71
CA ASP A 192 7.05 13.14 -7.26
C ASP A 192 5.95 13.51 -6.26
N GLU A 193 6.32 14.19 -5.17
CA GLU A 193 5.38 14.67 -4.14
C GLU A 193 4.51 15.81 -4.64
N ASP A 194 5.06 16.65 -5.52
CA ASP A 194 4.39 17.80 -6.12
C ASP A 194 3.35 17.38 -7.17
N ASP A 195 3.53 16.20 -7.75
CA ASP A 195 2.50 15.50 -8.50
C ASP A 195 1.53 14.88 -7.51
N MET A 196 0.63 15.74 -7.03
CA MET A 196 -0.48 15.43 -6.14
C MET A 196 -1.42 14.42 -6.86
N ILE A 197 -1.03 13.15 -6.93
CA ILE A 197 -1.78 12.07 -7.55
C ILE A 197 -2.70 11.52 -6.48
N TRP A 198 -3.94 11.98 -6.52
CA TRP A 198 -4.95 11.58 -5.54
C TRP A 198 -5.65 10.29 -5.92
N GLU A 199 -5.83 10.00 -7.22
CA GLU A 199 -6.61 8.87 -7.69
C GLU A 199 -5.79 8.02 -8.64
N VAL A 200 -5.71 6.72 -8.33
CA VAL A 200 -4.91 5.74 -9.05
C VAL A 200 -5.73 4.52 -9.40
N GLU A 201 -5.39 3.91 -10.53
CA GLU A 201 -5.89 2.60 -10.95
C GLU A 201 -4.75 1.58 -10.91
N CYS A 202 -4.91 0.56 -10.08
CA CYS A 202 -4.01 -0.59 -10.05
C CYS A 202 -4.18 -1.43 -11.33
N PRO A 203 -3.11 -2.06 -11.86
CA PRO A 203 -3.20 -3.02 -12.98
C PRO A 203 -4.24 -4.13 -12.80
N CYS A 204 -4.66 -4.39 -11.56
CA CYS A 204 -5.70 -5.35 -11.22
C CYS A 204 -7.14 -4.83 -11.49
N GLY A 205 -7.28 -3.58 -11.95
CA GLY A 205 -8.54 -2.87 -12.21
C GLY A 205 -9.13 -2.15 -10.99
N CYS A 206 -8.46 -2.17 -9.83
CA CYS A 206 -8.96 -1.49 -8.63
C CYS A 206 -8.58 0.00 -8.67
N GLN A 207 -9.59 0.85 -8.65
CA GLN A 207 -9.45 2.30 -8.55
C GLN A 207 -9.63 2.76 -7.11
N PHE A 208 -8.76 3.65 -6.62
CA PHE A 208 -8.84 4.17 -5.26
C PHE A 208 -8.13 5.52 -5.11
N CYS A 209 -8.45 6.22 -4.03
CA CYS A 209 -7.72 7.41 -3.62
C CYS A 209 -6.41 7.02 -2.94
N PHE A 210 -5.27 7.49 -3.44
CA PHE A 210 -3.95 7.21 -2.87
C PHE A 210 -3.78 7.76 -1.44
N GLY A 211 -4.45 8.88 -1.13
CA GLY A 211 -4.38 9.52 0.18
C GLY A 211 -5.10 8.75 1.29
N CYS A 212 -6.32 8.27 1.03
CA CYS A 212 -7.17 7.64 2.06
C CYS A 212 -7.50 6.16 1.80
N LEU A 213 -7.03 5.59 0.69
CA LEU A 213 -7.27 4.20 0.25
C LEU A 213 -8.74 3.83 0.04
N SER A 214 -9.64 4.82 0.06
CA SER A 214 -11.07 4.64 -0.23
C SER A 214 -11.35 4.75 -1.72
N GLU A 215 -12.61 4.57 -2.12
CA GLU A 215 -13.05 4.80 -3.50
C GLU A 215 -12.63 6.21 -4.00
N PRO A 216 -12.27 6.37 -5.28
CA PRO A 216 -11.93 7.69 -5.84
C PRO A 216 -13.07 8.66 -5.57
N HIS A 217 -12.77 9.81 -4.98
CA HIS A 217 -13.77 10.72 -4.44
C HIS A 217 -13.55 12.17 -4.89
N SER A 218 -13.00 12.40 -6.10
CA SER A 218 -13.02 13.70 -6.77
C SER A 218 -14.45 14.23 -6.82
N HIS A 219 -14.74 15.46 -6.42
CA HIS A 219 -13.97 16.65 -5.97
C HIS A 219 -14.05 16.90 -4.44
N CYS A 220 -14.24 15.84 -3.64
CA CYS A 220 -14.30 15.92 -2.19
C CYS A 220 -12.90 15.76 -1.57
N THR A 221 -12.65 16.42 -0.44
CA THR A 221 -11.46 16.15 0.38
C THR A 221 -11.59 14.77 1.04
N CYS A 222 -10.46 14.11 1.34
CA CYS A 222 -10.48 12.82 2.05
C CYS A 222 -11.22 12.91 3.40
N SER A 223 -11.10 14.05 4.10
CA SER A 223 -11.78 14.28 5.37
C SER A 223 -13.30 14.34 5.22
N MET A 224 -13.81 15.08 4.22
CA MET A 224 -15.25 15.11 3.91
C MET A 224 -15.77 13.71 3.57
N TRP A 225 -14.99 12.97 2.76
CA TRP A 225 -15.36 11.62 2.36
C TRP A 225 -15.41 10.64 3.54
N GLU A 226 -14.43 10.72 4.44
CA GLU A 226 -14.40 9.89 5.64
C GLU A 226 -15.60 10.16 6.56
N MET A 227 -15.96 11.44 6.74
CA MET A 227 -17.17 11.82 7.49
C MET A 227 -18.44 11.28 6.82
N TRP A 228 -18.52 11.36 5.50
CA TRP A 228 -19.66 10.84 4.74
C TRP A 228 -19.81 9.33 4.87
N ALA A 229 -18.71 8.58 4.72
CA ALA A 229 -18.70 7.13 4.89
C ALA A 229 -19.22 6.71 6.27
N LYS A 230 -18.75 7.37 7.34
CA LYS A 230 -19.21 7.13 8.71
C LYS A 230 -20.70 7.45 8.90
N LEU A 231 -21.23 8.47 8.21
CA LEU A 231 -22.65 8.77 8.26
C LEU A 231 -23.46 7.67 7.57
N CYS A 232 -23.05 7.23 6.38
CA CYS A 232 -23.72 6.16 5.64
C CYS A 232 -23.75 4.82 6.41
N ASP A 233 -22.71 4.53 7.19
CA ASP A 233 -22.64 3.34 8.05
C ASP A 233 -23.65 3.43 9.21
N LYS A 234 -23.83 4.62 9.79
CA LYS A 234 -24.74 4.84 10.94
C LYS A 234 -26.20 4.93 10.55
N SER A 235 -26.50 5.53 9.39
CA SER A 235 -27.88 5.75 8.94
C SER A 235 -28.52 4.50 8.31
N GLY A 236 -27.83 3.35 8.28
CA GLY A 236 -28.32 2.14 7.61
C GLY A 236 -28.41 2.29 6.09
N THR A 237 -27.95 3.42 5.55
CA THR A 237 -27.88 3.73 4.12
C THR A 237 -26.91 2.77 3.43
N SER A 238 -26.06 2.02 4.14
CA SER A 238 -25.36 0.86 3.57
C SER A 238 -26.28 -0.26 3.03
N ASN A 239 -27.57 -0.31 3.41
CA ASN A 239 -28.51 -1.30 2.88
C ASN A 239 -28.90 -1.04 1.42
N TRP A 240 -28.95 0.22 0.94
CA TRP A 240 -29.24 0.47 -0.48
C TRP A 240 -28.11 -0.06 -1.38
N LYS A 241 -26.84 0.07 -0.96
CA LYS A 241 -25.68 -0.53 -1.66
C LYS A 241 -25.73 -2.07 -1.73
N LYS A 242 -26.51 -2.72 -0.86
CA LYS A 242 -26.73 -4.18 -0.85
C LYS A 242 -28.01 -4.57 -1.60
N GLU A 243 -29.01 -3.71 -1.64
CA GLU A 243 -30.31 -3.94 -2.27
C GLU A 243 -30.33 -3.56 -3.76
N SER A 244 -29.44 -2.68 -4.22
CA SER A 244 -29.30 -2.29 -5.64
C SER A 244 -28.23 -3.06 -6.41
N THR A 245 -27.58 -4.07 -5.82
CA THR A 245 -26.52 -4.85 -6.49
C THR A 245 -26.96 -6.28 -6.79
N LYS A 246 -27.16 -6.61 -8.06
CA LYS A 246 -27.24 -8.02 -8.50
C LYS A 246 -25.81 -8.58 -8.66
N PRO A 247 -25.57 -9.87 -8.36
CA PRO A 247 -24.26 -10.49 -8.60
C PRO A 247 -24.09 -10.84 -10.09
N CYS A 248 -22.91 -10.56 -10.65
CA CYS A 248 -22.56 -10.92 -12.02
C CYS A 248 -22.71 -12.45 -12.23
N PRO A 249 -23.46 -12.94 -13.23
CA PRO A 249 -23.66 -14.38 -13.45
C PRO A 249 -22.40 -15.14 -13.86
N LYS A 250 -21.30 -14.46 -14.22
CA LYS A 250 -20.03 -15.07 -14.69
C LYS A 250 -18.92 -15.07 -13.64
N CYS A 251 -18.90 -14.11 -12.72
CA CYS A 251 -17.84 -13.98 -11.71
C CYS A 251 -18.34 -13.71 -10.28
N HIS A 252 -19.66 -13.63 -10.10
CA HIS A 252 -20.36 -13.42 -8.83
C HIS A 252 -19.97 -12.16 -8.03
N LYS A 253 -19.24 -11.21 -8.63
CA LYS A 253 -18.99 -9.90 -8.03
C LYS A 253 -20.24 -9.01 -8.09
N LEU A 254 -20.43 -8.20 -7.05
CA LEU A 254 -21.51 -7.22 -6.95
C LEU A 254 -21.34 -6.16 -8.03
N THR A 255 -22.37 -5.94 -8.84
CA THR A 255 -22.42 -4.87 -9.83
C THR A 255 -23.38 -3.78 -9.35
N GLN A 256 -22.93 -2.53 -9.40
CA GLN A 256 -23.69 -1.37 -8.93
C GLN A 256 -24.75 -0.99 -9.97
N ASN A 257 -26.02 -1.06 -9.57
CA ASN A 257 -27.07 -0.30 -10.25
C ASN A 257 -27.09 1.07 -9.57
N ASP A 258 -26.75 2.12 -10.32
CA ASP A 258 -27.12 3.47 -9.92
C ASP A 258 -28.60 3.65 -10.28
N ASP A 259 -29.40 4.06 -9.29
CA ASP A 259 -30.85 4.22 -9.41
C ASP A 259 -31.20 5.07 -10.64
N GLY A 260 -31.74 4.41 -11.68
CA GLY A 260 -32.23 5.05 -12.91
C GLY A 260 -31.74 4.46 -14.24
N CYS A 261 -30.81 3.49 -14.25
CA CYS A 261 -30.26 2.95 -15.50
C CYS A 261 -30.17 1.41 -15.53
N ASP A 262 -30.67 0.79 -16.61
CA ASP A 262 -30.66 -0.67 -16.81
C ASP A 262 -29.26 -1.26 -17.18
N ILE A 263 -28.20 -0.44 -17.20
CA ILE A 263 -26.87 -0.88 -17.62
C ILE A 263 -26.04 -1.30 -16.40
N VAL A 264 -25.82 -2.60 -16.31
CA VAL A 264 -24.98 -3.26 -15.31
C VAL A 264 -23.58 -3.52 -15.88
N VAL A 265 -22.57 -2.71 -15.53
CA VAL A 265 -21.18 -2.92 -16.01
C VAL A 265 -20.34 -3.62 -14.94
N CYS A 266 -19.74 -4.75 -15.31
CA CYS A 266 -18.84 -5.52 -14.44
C CYS A 266 -17.38 -5.10 -14.65
N PHE A 267 -16.70 -4.65 -13.60
CA PHE A 267 -15.29 -4.25 -13.60
C PHE A 267 -14.28 -5.43 -13.58
N CYS A 268 -14.70 -6.65 -13.95
CA CYS A 268 -13.75 -7.76 -14.08
C CYS A 268 -12.98 -7.63 -15.40
N GLY A 269 -11.74 -7.15 -15.36
CA GLY A 269 -10.86 -6.94 -16.52
C GLY A 269 -10.51 -8.19 -17.33
N LYS A 270 -11.50 -8.82 -17.99
CA LYS A 270 -11.33 -9.76 -19.10
C LYS A 270 -12.12 -9.25 -20.31
N LYS A 271 -11.45 -9.23 -21.46
CA LYS A 271 -12.00 -8.87 -22.79
C LYS A 271 -13.35 -9.58 -23.04
N LEU A 272 -14.36 -8.76 -23.33
CA LEU A 272 -15.63 -8.95 -24.06
C LEU A 272 -16.33 -10.32 -24.04
N SER A 273 -17.65 -10.31 -23.83
CA SER A 273 -18.55 -11.25 -24.49
C SER A 273 -19.98 -10.70 -24.60
N THR A 274 -20.32 -10.26 -25.82
CA THR A 274 -21.62 -10.24 -26.51
C THR A 274 -22.90 -9.95 -25.72
N MET A 275 -23.54 -8.81 -26.01
CA MET A 275 -25.00 -8.77 -26.19
C MET A 275 -25.29 -9.04 -27.68
N ASN A 276 -26.10 -10.05 -27.96
CA ASN A 276 -26.65 -10.36 -29.30
C ASN A 276 -25.65 -10.65 -30.44
N GLY A 277 -24.49 -11.25 -30.17
CA GLY A 277 -23.65 -11.82 -31.23
C GLY A 277 -22.76 -10.82 -31.99
N THR A 278 -22.79 -9.51 -31.67
CA THR A 278 -21.94 -8.50 -32.32
C THR A 278 -20.76 -8.09 -31.43
N LEU A 279 -19.59 -7.90 -32.05
CA LEU A 279 -18.39 -7.35 -31.41
C LEU A 279 -18.70 -5.93 -30.92
N VAL A 280 -18.41 -5.63 -29.65
CA VAL A 280 -18.51 -4.26 -29.13
C VAL A 280 -17.23 -3.53 -29.55
N GLU A 281 -17.37 -2.47 -30.34
CA GLU A 281 -16.24 -1.61 -30.72
C GLU A 281 -15.61 -0.99 -29.45
N GLU A 282 -14.27 -0.88 -29.39
CA GLU A 282 -13.55 -0.27 -28.25
C GLU A 282 -14.09 1.12 -27.89
N GLU A 283 -14.60 1.85 -28.87
CA GLU A 283 -15.22 3.16 -28.71
C GLU A 283 -16.47 3.13 -27.81
N PHE A 284 -17.31 2.09 -27.91
CA PHE A 284 -18.52 1.97 -27.09
C PHE A 284 -18.18 1.74 -25.61
N LEU A 285 -17.13 0.97 -25.33
CA LEU A 285 -16.60 0.81 -23.97
C LEU A 285 -16.05 2.14 -23.43
N GLY A 286 -15.43 2.95 -24.30
CA GLY A 286 -14.99 4.31 -23.96
C GLY A 286 -16.13 5.24 -23.56
N TRP A 287 -17.25 5.22 -24.28
CA TRP A 287 -18.43 6.02 -23.93
C TRP A 287 -19.07 5.57 -22.63
N LEU A 288 -19.17 4.26 -22.39
CA LEU A 288 -19.66 3.72 -21.11
C LEU A 288 -18.75 4.12 -19.93
N HIS A 289 -17.43 4.09 -20.12
CA HIS A 289 -16.48 4.55 -19.11
C HIS A 289 -16.65 6.04 -18.81
N THR A 290 -16.87 6.86 -19.85
CA THR A 290 -17.14 8.30 -19.72
C THR A 290 -18.42 8.55 -18.93
N LEU A 291 -19.51 7.85 -19.25
CA LEU A 291 -20.78 7.93 -18.53
C LEU A 291 -20.61 7.54 -17.05
N SER A 292 -19.95 6.43 -16.77
CA SER A 292 -19.70 5.95 -15.40
C SER A 292 -18.87 6.95 -14.59
N THR A 293 -17.79 7.48 -15.18
CA THR A 293 -16.94 8.49 -14.54
C THR A 293 -17.72 9.75 -14.20
N ALA A 294 -18.54 10.24 -15.14
CA ALA A 294 -19.32 11.45 -14.95
C ALA A 294 -20.51 11.27 -13.98
N ARG A 295 -21.13 10.08 -13.92
CA ARG A 295 -22.11 9.73 -12.87
C ARG A 295 -21.51 9.75 -11.48
N ARG A 296 -20.34 9.13 -11.31
CA ARG A 296 -19.60 9.15 -10.04
C ARG A 296 -19.26 10.58 -9.64
N PHE A 297 -18.77 11.39 -10.57
CA PHE A 297 -18.49 12.81 -10.36
C PHE A 297 -19.75 13.59 -9.90
N LEU A 298 -20.90 13.38 -10.56
CA LEU A 298 -22.17 13.98 -10.15
C LEU A 298 -22.61 13.49 -8.76
N SER A 299 -22.52 12.20 -8.44
CA SER A 299 -22.85 11.66 -7.12
C SER A 299 -22.04 12.33 -6.01
N HIS A 300 -20.73 12.47 -6.20
CA HIS A 300 -19.85 13.14 -5.22
C HIS A 300 -20.10 14.65 -5.13
N SER A 301 -20.69 15.27 -6.17
CA SER A 301 -21.12 16.66 -6.12
C SER A 301 -22.19 16.92 -5.06
N TYR A 302 -23.07 15.96 -4.79
CA TYR A 302 -24.04 16.08 -3.72
C TYR A 302 -23.41 15.96 -2.33
N VAL A 303 -22.41 15.08 -2.19
CA VAL A 303 -21.64 14.94 -0.94
C VAL A 303 -20.91 16.25 -0.61
N LEU A 304 -20.24 16.84 -1.61
CA LEU A 304 -19.60 18.14 -1.42
C LEU A 304 -20.63 19.22 -1.04
N ALA A 305 -21.76 19.30 -1.75
CA ALA A 305 -22.81 20.29 -1.49
C ALA A 305 -23.33 20.22 -0.05
N PHE A 306 -23.53 19.01 0.47
CA PHE A 306 -23.98 18.78 1.84
C PHE A 306 -23.07 19.43 2.87
N TYR A 307 -21.75 19.26 2.74
CA TYR A 307 -20.78 19.87 3.67
C TYR A 307 -20.56 21.35 3.40
N LEU A 308 -20.42 21.73 2.13
CA LEU A 308 -20.06 23.10 1.73
C LEU A 308 -21.17 24.10 2.05
N PHE A 309 -22.43 23.74 1.82
CA PHE A 309 -23.59 24.58 2.08
C PHE A 309 -24.31 24.23 3.39
N GLY A 310 -23.81 23.23 4.12
CA GLY A 310 -24.24 22.91 5.48
C GLY A 310 -23.55 23.77 6.54
N ASP A 311 -23.54 23.29 7.78
CA ASP A 311 -23.01 24.04 8.91
C ASP A 311 -21.48 24.13 8.94
N THR A 312 -20.77 23.23 8.24
CA THR A 312 -19.31 23.12 8.29
C THR A 312 -18.59 24.38 7.80
N PHE A 313 -19.10 25.06 6.77
CA PHE A 313 -18.50 26.29 6.19
C PHE A 313 -19.39 27.53 6.41
N ARG A 314 -20.27 27.51 7.41
CA ARG A 314 -21.23 28.60 7.69
C ARG A 314 -20.56 29.96 8.00
N ASN A 315 -19.34 29.96 8.53
CA ASN A 315 -18.64 31.19 8.93
C ASN A 315 -17.62 31.70 7.88
N GLU A 316 -17.41 30.94 6.81
CA GLU A 316 -16.36 31.21 5.81
C GLU A 316 -16.76 32.27 4.79
N MET A 317 -18.06 32.44 4.55
CA MET A 317 -18.62 33.32 3.52
C MET A 317 -19.88 34.03 3.99
N SER A 318 -20.20 35.19 3.39
CA SER A 318 -21.45 35.90 3.65
C SER A 318 -22.65 35.09 3.16
N GLU A 319 -23.80 35.29 3.80
CA GLU A 319 -25.04 34.57 3.46
C GLU A 319 -25.48 34.80 2.01
N VAL A 320 -25.39 36.05 1.52
CA VAL A 320 -25.70 36.41 0.14
C VAL A 320 -24.76 35.72 -0.87
N LYS A 321 -23.45 35.66 -0.57
CA LYS A 321 -22.46 35.01 -1.44
C LYS A 321 -22.67 33.50 -1.44
N ARG A 322 -22.97 32.90 -0.28
CA ARG A 322 -23.30 31.48 -0.13
C ARG A 322 -24.50 31.09 -0.98
N GLU A 323 -25.58 31.85 -0.89
CA GLU A 323 -26.81 31.57 -1.64
C GLU A 323 -26.57 31.70 -3.15
N THR A 324 -25.83 32.73 -3.59
CA THR A 324 -25.48 32.91 -5.00
C THR A 324 -24.68 31.71 -5.54
N TRP A 325 -23.66 31.27 -4.79
CA TRP A 325 -22.86 30.12 -5.17
C TRP A 325 -23.60 28.79 -5.11
N LYS A 326 -24.50 28.62 -4.14
CA LYS A 326 -25.37 27.44 -4.07
C LYS A 326 -26.25 27.33 -5.32
N ASN A 327 -26.90 28.42 -5.70
CA ASN A 327 -27.73 28.47 -6.91
C ASN A 327 -26.93 28.15 -8.18
N LEU A 328 -25.70 28.69 -8.31
CA LEU A 328 -24.82 28.41 -9.44
C LEU A 328 -24.32 26.96 -9.45
N TYR A 329 -23.96 26.43 -8.28
CA TYR A 329 -23.53 25.03 -8.12
C TYR A 329 -24.65 24.06 -8.51
N GLU A 330 -25.85 24.25 -7.97
CA GLU A 330 -27.04 23.44 -8.29
C GLU A 330 -27.46 23.59 -9.77
N TYR A 331 -27.22 24.75 -10.38
CA TYR A 331 -27.38 24.92 -11.83
C TYR A 331 -26.43 24.02 -12.61
N HIS A 332 -25.13 24.02 -12.28
CA HIS A 332 -24.15 23.13 -12.92
C HIS A 332 -24.48 21.64 -12.72
N GLN A 333 -24.91 21.24 -11.51
CA GLN A 333 -25.35 19.87 -11.25
C GLN A 333 -26.53 19.46 -12.12
N ARG A 334 -27.56 20.30 -12.24
CA ARG A 334 -28.74 20.03 -13.08
C ARG A 334 -28.40 19.92 -14.55
N GLN A 335 -27.53 20.80 -15.07
CA GLN A 335 -27.06 20.71 -16.46
C GLN A 335 -26.34 19.37 -16.70
N LEU A 336 -25.41 19.00 -15.82
CA LEU A 336 -24.67 17.75 -15.92
C LEU A 336 -25.62 16.54 -15.85
N ALA A 337 -26.55 16.50 -14.89
CA ALA A 337 -27.53 15.43 -14.76
C ALA A 337 -28.38 15.26 -16.04
N GLY A 338 -28.89 16.37 -16.59
CA GLY A 338 -29.68 16.32 -17.82
C GLY A 338 -28.91 15.75 -19.02
N HIS A 339 -27.64 16.10 -19.17
CA HIS A 339 -26.79 15.54 -20.24
C HIS A 339 -26.41 14.07 -19.99
N LEU A 340 -26.22 13.66 -18.73
CA LEU A 340 -25.98 12.26 -18.38
C LEU A 340 -27.18 11.36 -18.72
N GLU A 341 -28.40 11.82 -18.44
CA GLU A 341 -29.60 11.06 -18.78
C GLU A 341 -29.80 10.95 -20.29
N ARG A 342 -29.49 12.02 -21.04
CA ARG A 342 -29.49 11.97 -22.52
C ARG A 342 -28.45 10.99 -23.06
N LEU A 343 -27.21 11.06 -22.56
CA LEU A 343 -26.14 10.16 -22.97
C LEU A 343 -26.47 8.69 -22.63
N SER A 344 -27.01 8.45 -21.44
CA SER A 344 -27.48 7.14 -21.04
C SER A 344 -28.60 6.63 -21.96
N GLY A 345 -29.58 7.46 -22.28
CA GLY A 345 -30.67 7.10 -23.19
C GLY A 345 -30.16 6.75 -24.59
N LEU A 346 -29.20 7.51 -25.12
CA LEU A 346 -28.56 7.22 -26.41
C LEU A 346 -27.82 5.88 -26.40
N LEU A 347 -27.13 5.55 -25.31
CA LEU A 347 -26.40 4.29 -25.16
C LEU A 347 -27.33 3.07 -24.97
N THR A 348 -28.49 3.25 -24.35
CA THR A 348 -29.47 2.16 -24.12
C THR A 348 -30.43 1.96 -25.29
N SER A 349 -30.73 3.00 -26.06
CA SER A 349 -31.66 2.91 -27.20
C SER A 349 -31.19 1.90 -28.25
N GLU A 350 -32.10 1.30 -29.02
CA GLU A 350 -31.74 0.43 -30.13
C GLU A 350 -31.06 1.23 -31.27
N VAL A 351 -30.16 0.62 -32.03
CA VAL A 351 -29.55 1.25 -33.20
C VAL A 351 -30.54 1.16 -34.36
N SER A 352 -30.98 2.31 -34.89
CA SER A 352 -31.78 2.32 -36.12
C SER A 352 -30.95 1.74 -37.26
N ILE A 353 -31.49 0.73 -37.93
CA ILE A 353 -30.85 0.03 -39.06
C ILE A 353 -30.56 1.01 -40.21
N ASP A 354 -31.34 2.08 -40.32
CA ASP A 354 -31.31 3.00 -41.46
C ASP A 354 -30.27 4.13 -41.37
N ASP A 355 -29.76 4.47 -40.17
CA ASP A 355 -28.73 5.52 -39.98
C ASP A 355 -27.90 5.32 -38.69
N PRO A 356 -26.94 4.38 -38.68
CA PRO A 356 -26.09 4.13 -37.53
C PRO A 356 -25.12 5.29 -37.22
N ASN A 357 -24.77 6.12 -38.22
CA ASN A 357 -23.78 7.18 -38.08
C ASN A 357 -24.33 8.41 -37.35
N SER A 358 -25.58 8.78 -37.58
CA SER A 358 -26.22 9.90 -36.87
C SER A 358 -26.29 9.67 -35.35
N LYS A 359 -26.59 8.43 -34.94
CA LYS A 359 -26.57 8.06 -33.52
C LYS A 359 -25.16 8.13 -32.93
N ARG A 360 -24.15 7.64 -33.65
CA ARG A 360 -22.74 7.70 -33.22
C ARG A 360 -22.27 9.13 -33.00
N ILE A 361 -22.58 10.05 -33.92
CA ILE A 361 -22.26 11.48 -33.79
C ILE A 361 -22.93 12.06 -32.54
N SER A 362 -24.22 11.77 -32.33
CA SER A 362 -24.95 12.23 -31.16
C SER A 362 -24.34 11.74 -29.83
N ILE A 363 -23.84 10.50 -29.78
CA ILE A 363 -23.16 9.95 -28.60
C ILE A 363 -21.83 10.67 -28.35
N ILE A 364 -21.06 10.93 -29.40
CA ILE A 364 -19.77 11.65 -29.31
C ILE A 364 -20.01 13.07 -28.79
N ASP A 365 -20.97 13.79 -29.37
CA ASP A 365 -21.30 15.15 -28.97
C ASP A 365 -21.76 15.21 -27.52
N GLN A 366 -22.66 14.32 -27.09
CA GLN A 366 -23.08 14.25 -25.70
C GLN A 366 -21.91 13.90 -24.76
N SER A 367 -21.01 13.00 -25.16
CA SER A 367 -19.83 12.65 -24.36
C SER A 367 -18.89 13.84 -24.17
N ILE A 368 -18.62 14.61 -25.23
CA ILE A 368 -17.78 15.82 -25.19
C ILE A 368 -18.43 16.90 -24.31
N ILE A 369 -19.74 17.11 -24.44
CA ILE A 369 -20.47 18.09 -23.63
C ILE A 369 -20.44 17.69 -22.15
N THR A 370 -20.70 16.43 -21.83
CA THR A 370 -20.65 15.92 -20.45
C THR A 370 -19.26 16.12 -19.83
N ASP A 371 -18.20 15.77 -20.55
CA ASP A 371 -16.82 15.97 -20.09
C ASP A 371 -16.49 17.47 -19.86
N SER A 372 -16.95 18.34 -20.77
CA SER A 372 -16.83 19.79 -20.59
C SER A 372 -17.58 20.30 -19.36
N LEU A 373 -18.78 19.79 -19.09
CA LEU A 373 -19.57 20.16 -17.90
C LEU A 373 -18.89 19.71 -16.60
N CYS A 374 -18.30 18.51 -16.58
CA CYS A 374 -17.50 18.04 -15.45
C CYS A 374 -16.28 18.94 -15.21
N ARG A 375 -15.52 19.29 -16.26
CA ARG A 375 -14.39 20.23 -16.16
C ARG A 375 -14.82 21.60 -15.63
N ASN A 376 -15.93 22.13 -16.12
CA ASN A 376 -16.43 23.44 -15.70
C ASN A 376 -16.85 23.43 -14.23
N LEU A 377 -17.56 22.39 -13.78
CA LEU A 377 -17.93 22.24 -12.38
C LEU A 377 -16.68 22.07 -11.48
N TYR A 378 -15.70 21.28 -11.90
CA TYR A 378 -14.42 21.16 -11.17
C TYR A 378 -13.70 22.51 -11.05
N ASN A 379 -13.58 23.27 -12.14
CA ASN A 379 -12.92 24.58 -12.12
C ASN A 379 -13.66 25.58 -11.23
N PHE A 380 -15.00 25.58 -11.26
CA PHE A 380 -15.82 26.38 -10.35
C PHE A 380 -15.56 26.02 -8.89
N ILE A 381 -15.49 24.72 -8.56
CA ILE A 381 -15.19 24.24 -7.20
C ILE A 381 -13.79 24.67 -6.77
N LYS A 382 -12.78 24.43 -7.61
CA LYS A 382 -11.39 24.70 -7.27
C LYS A 382 -11.12 26.20 -7.13
N ASN A 383 -11.54 27.00 -8.11
CA ASN A 383 -11.13 28.39 -8.23
C ASN A 383 -12.09 29.32 -7.49
N ASP A 384 -13.39 29.17 -7.69
CA ASP A 384 -14.37 30.12 -7.15
C ASP A 384 -14.77 29.76 -5.71
N LEU A 385 -15.10 28.49 -5.45
CA LEU A 385 -15.52 28.04 -4.11
C LEU A 385 -14.33 27.96 -3.16
N PHE A 386 -13.35 27.10 -3.44
CA PHE A 386 -12.21 26.88 -2.54
C PHE A 386 -11.18 28.00 -2.56
N GLY A 387 -10.95 28.63 -3.71
CA GLY A 387 -10.06 29.80 -3.80
C GLY A 387 -10.55 31.01 -3.00
N SER A 388 -11.84 31.05 -2.63
CA SER A 388 -12.43 32.14 -1.86
C SER A 388 -12.63 31.84 -0.36
N LEU A 389 -12.23 30.67 0.13
CA LEU A 389 -12.32 30.32 1.56
C LEU A 389 -11.27 31.08 2.38
N LYS A 390 -11.63 31.52 3.59
CA LYS A 390 -10.70 32.24 4.48
C LYS A 390 -9.65 31.30 5.07
N SER A 391 -10.00 30.03 5.22
CA SER A 391 -9.12 28.94 5.69
C SER A 391 -8.05 28.50 4.67
N GLY A 392 -8.03 29.08 3.46
CA GLY A 392 -7.12 28.72 2.38
C GLY A 392 -7.68 27.65 1.43
N PRO A 393 -7.03 27.42 0.28
CA PRO A 393 -7.53 26.51 -0.73
C PRO A 393 -7.51 25.06 -0.23
N LEU A 394 -8.67 24.41 -0.24
CA LEU A 394 -8.77 22.98 0.04
C LEU A 394 -8.15 22.18 -1.11
N GLN A 395 -7.33 21.21 -0.73
CA GLN A 395 -6.65 20.32 -1.67
C GLN A 395 -7.60 19.21 -2.12
N ILE A 396 -7.90 19.17 -3.42
CA ILE A 396 -8.78 18.18 -4.03
C ILE A 396 -8.16 17.55 -5.28
N ALA A 397 -8.53 16.30 -5.50
CA ALA A 397 -8.14 15.53 -6.67
C ALA A 397 -8.55 16.24 -7.98
N PRO A 398 -7.64 16.36 -8.97
CA PRO A 398 -7.99 16.93 -10.26
C PRO A 398 -8.93 16.03 -11.05
N TYR A 399 -9.95 16.63 -11.68
CA TYR A 399 -10.82 15.90 -12.57
C TYR A 399 -10.05 15.38 -13.80
N ARG A 400 -10.19 14.09 -14.08
CA ARG A 400 -9.61 13.42 -15.25
C ARG A 400 -10.71 12.73 -16.06
N PRO A 401 -10.91 13.08 -17.35
CA PRO A 401 -11.91 12.47 -18.21
C PRO A 401 -11.70 10.97 -18.38
N GLY A 402 -10.44 10.55 -18.49
CA GLY A 402 -10.02 9.15 -18.58
C GLY A 402 -10.02 8.41 -17.24
N GLY A 403 -10.49 9.03 -16.16
CA GLY A 403 -10.51 8.43 -14.83
C GLY A 403 -9.15 8.47 -14.10
N PRO A 404 -9.01 7.67 -13.03
CA PRO A 404 -7.80 7.60 -12.22
C PRO A 404 -6.55 7.21 -13.00
N LEU A 405 -5.37 7.65 -12.55
CA LEU A 405 -4.11 7.34 -13.22
C LEU A 405 -3.78 5.86 -13.14
N ARG A 406 -3.68 5.20 -14.30
CA ARG A 406 -3.31 3.79 -14.35
C ARG A 406 -1.83 3.60 -14.04
N ALA A 407 -1.56 2.86 -12.98
CA ALA A 407 -0.20 2.51 -12.58
C ALA A 407 0.40 1.49 -13.56
N ILE A 408 1.70 1.67 -13.85
CA ILE A 408 2.48 0.80 -14.73
C ILE A 408 3.31 -0.15 -13.86
N LEU A 409 3.38 -1.43 -14.26
CA LEU A 409 4.24 -2.41 -13.58
C LEU A 409 5.70 -2.14 -13.95
N LYS A 410 6.48 -1.60 -13.02
CA LYS A 410 7.94 -1.56 -13.18
C LYS A 410 8.48 -3.00 -13.12
N GLY A 411 8.94 -3.51 -14.26
CA GLY A 411 9.43 -4.89 -14.42
C GLY A 411 9.00 -5.56 -15.73
N SER A 412 8.01 -5.03 -16.45
CA SER A 412 7.86 -5.33 -17.87
C SER A 412 8.79 -4.41 -18.66
N ILE A 413 9.92 -4.95 -19.10
CA ILE A 413 10.61 -4.41 -20.26
C ILE A 413 9.62 -4.59 -21.41
N THR A 414 8.82 -3.55 -21.70
CA THR A 414 8.24 -3.41 -23.02
C THR A 414 9.42 -3.07 -23.92
N THR A 415 9.90 -4.07 -24.63
CA THR A 415 10.72 -3.88 -25.82
C THR A 415 9.81 -3.25 -26.86
N ASP A 416 9.63 -1.95 -26.77
CA ASP A 416 9.06 -1.13 -27.85
C ASP A 416 9.69 0.27 -27.75
N ASP A 417 11.02 0.28 -27.91
CA ASP A 417 11.76 1.41 -28.47
C ASP A 417 12.67 0.82 -29.56
N SER A 418 12.06 0.52 -30.71
CA SER A 418 12.79 0.29 -31.96
C SER A 418 11.88 0.50 -33.18
N CYS A 419 11.68 1.76 -33.57
CA CYS A 419 11.86 2.33 -34.92
C CYS A 419 11.07 3.64 -35.05
#